data_AF-A0A8H8RCE8-F1
#
_entry.id   AF-A0A8H8RCE8-F1
#
_cell.length_a   1.000
_cell.length_b   1.000
_cell.length_c   1.000
_cell.angle_alpha   90.00
_cell.angle_beta   90.00
_cell.angle_gamma   90.00
#
_symmetry.space_group_name_H-M   'P 1'
#
loop_
_entity.id
_entity.type
_entity.pdbx_description
1 polymer ?
#
loop_
_entity_poly.entity_id
_entity_poly.type
_entity_poly.pdbx_seq_one_letter_code
_entity_poly.pdbx_strand_id
1 'polypeptide(L)'
;MASIIFVLATSLIPFVSAQQPGTYTPEVHPTLTSQQCTKAGGCVTVNTSVVLDSNFRWLHNVGGSDSCVSQGFNTSVCADAESCSTDCALEGVDYASFGVKTNGSALTLNLFKTENNVTSQTSPRVYLLADDSTYDMFQLLDREITFDVDMSQAGCGVNGALYLSEMSPTGDEGPLNAAGAKYGTGYCDAQCPSQNYINGVANFNGTLGACCSEMDLWEANSAATAFTPHPCNITGVYACTEPLCGDADKYAGVCDKDGCDYNAYRNGAPGFYGPGANMTVDTNRPFSVVTQFLTSGNRTLSEIKRLYIQDGAVIQNAQTNINGVMSGNSISDSYCEEQKNVFNATDDFSALGGLAEMGGALGRGMVLVFSIWDDSGSGMQWLDG
;
A
#
# COMPACT_ATOMS: atom_id res chain seq x y z
N MET A 1 51.86 -47.68 0.08
CA MET A 1 50.77 -46.97 -0.63
C MET A 1 49.49 -47.27 0.10
N ALA A 2 48.94 -46.31 0.84
CA ALA A 2 47.64 -46.43 1.50
C ALA A 2 46.78 -45.27 0.96
N SER A 3 45.76 -45.60 0.18
CA SER A 3 44.80 -44.62 -0.34
C SER A 3 43.70 -44.42 0.69
N ILE A 4 43.62 -43.21 1.23
CA ILE A 4 42.50 -42.76 2.06
C ILE A 4 41.41 -42.26 1.11
N ILE A 5 40.28 -42.96 1.07
CA ILE A 5 39.08 -42.50 0.36
C ILE A 5 38.30 -41.60 1.32
N PHE A 6 38.25 -40.31 1.01
CA PHE A 6 37.34 -39.36 1.67
C PHE A 6 35.95 -39.53 1.06
N VAL A 7 35.02 -40.10 1.83
CA VAL A 7 33.59 -40.08 1.50
C VAL A 7 33.05 -38.73 1.94
N LEU A 8 32.81 -37.82 0.99
CA LEU A 8 32.01 -36.62 1.25
C LEU A 8 30.56 -37.06 1.44
N ALA A 9 30.07 -37.03 2.67
CA ALA A 9 28.65 -37.06 2.96
C ALA A 9 28.07 -35.68 2.66
N THR A 10 27.48 -35.50 1.47
CA THR A 10 26.60 -34.37 1.18
C THR A 10 25.30 -34.55 1.95
N SER A 11 25.17 -33.86 3.08
CA SER A 11 23.89 -33.68 3.77
C SER A 11 22.97 -32.86 2.87
N LEU A 12 22.04 -33.53 2.19
CA LEU A 12 20.85 -32.90 1.63
C LEU A 12 20.01 -32.41 2.82
N ILE A 13 20.13 -31.12 3.16
CA ILE A 13 19.16 -30.47 4.04
C ILE A 13 17.90 -30.32 3.18
N PRO A 14 16.77 -30.97 3.53
CA PRO A 14 15.51 -30.65 2.87
C PRO A 14 15.24 -29.16 3.12
N PHE A 15 15.20 -28.37 2.05
CA PHE A 15 14.64 -27.03 2.10
C PHE A 15 13.14 -27.21 2.38
N VAL A 16 12.74 -27.11 3.64
CA VAL A 16 11.34 -27.01 3.99
C VAL A 16 10.92 -25.60 3.63
N SER A 17 10.10 -25.47 2.59
CA SER A 17 9.52 -24.19 2.20
C SER A 17 8.72 -23.63 3.35
N ALA A 18 9.03 -22.40 3.75
CA ALA A 18 8.26 -21.69 4.76
C ALA A 18 7.25 -20.74 4.10
N GLN A 19 6.14 -20.43 4.81
CA GLN A 19 4.96 -19.70 4.32
C GLN A 19 4.55 -20.18 2.92
N GLN A 20 4.19 -21.46 2.81
CA GLN A 20 3.98 -22.10 1.52
C GLN A 20 2.54 -21.97 1.00
N PRO A 21 2.32 -22.10 -0.32
CA PRO A 21 0.98 -22.20 -0.89
C PRO A 21 0.15 -23.34 -0.32
N GLY A 22 -1.11 -23.04 0.02
CA GLY A 22 -2.15 -24.02 0.30
C GLY A 22 -2.59 -24.79 -0.95
N THR A 23 -3.40 -25.83 -0.75
CA THR A 23 -3.82 -26.75 -1.83
C THR A 23 -5.32 -26.93 -1.95
N TYR A 24 -6.12 -26.32 -1.07
CA TYR A 24 -7.58 -26.49 -1.07
C TYR A 24 -8.30 -25.51 -1.98
N THR A 25 -7.85 -24.27 -2.03
CA THR A 25 -8.43 -23.19 -2.82
C THR A 25 -7.43 -22.74 -3.87
N PRO A 26 -7.72 -22.93 -5.17
CA PRO A 26 -6.87 -22.40 -6.24
C PRO A 26 -6.77 -20.88 -6.16
N GLU A 27 -5.57 -20.34 -6.36
CA GLU A 27 -5.37 -18.90 -6.53
C GLU A 27 -5.58 -18.52 -7.99
N VAL A 28 -6.59 -17.67 -8.25
CA VAL A 28 -6.95 -17.22 -9.59
C VAL A 28 -7.14 -15.70 -9.57
N HIS A 29 -6.14 -14.97 -10.05
CA HIS A 29 -6.14 -13.50 -10.00
C HIS A 29 -7.17 -12.88 -10.95
N PRO A 30 -8.06 -11.99 -10.49
CA PRO A 30 -8.92 -11.20 -11.36
C PRO A 30 -8.08 -10.30 -12.27
N THR A 31 -8.34 -10.32 -13.57
CA THR A 31 -7.66 -9.43 -14.53
C THR A 31 -8.09 -7.99 -14.33
N LEU A 32 -7.15 -7.06 -14.45
CA LEU A 32 -7.41 -5.62 -14.44
C LEU A 32 -6.51 -5.00 -15.51
N THR A 33 -7.04 -4.58 -16.66
CA THR A 33 -6.17 -4.02 -17.70
C THR A 33 -5.74 -2.60 -17.34
N SER A 34 -4.44 -2.30 -17.46
CA SER A 34 -3.88 -0.95 -17.32
C SER A 34 -3.35 -0.43 -18.66
N GLN A 35 -2.78 0.77 -18.67
CA GLN A 35 -2.17 1.35 -19.87
C GLN A 35 -0.81 1.97 -19.55
N GLN A 36 0.14 1.79 -20.47
CA GLN A 36 1.41 2.50 -20.45
C GLN A 36 1.46 3.49 -21.61
N CYS A 37 1.71 4.76 -21.30
CA CYS A 37 1.65 5.84 -22.29
C CYS A 37 3.03 6.43 -22.59
N THR A 38 3.27 6.75 -23.87
CA THR A 38 4.44 7.52 -24.31
C THR A 38 4.03 8.64 -25.25
N LYS A 39 4.81 9.72 -25.32
CA LYS A 39 4.53 10.85 -26.24
C LYS A 39 4.54 10.44 -27.71
N ALA A 40 5.38 9.47 -28.09
CA ALA A 40 5.52 9.04 -29.49
C ALA A 40 4.53 7.93 -29.87
N GLY A 41 4.20 7.02 -28.95
CA GLY A 41 3.43 5.81 -29.22
C GLY A 41 1.98 5.83 -28.73
N GLY A 42 1.54 6.91 -28.05
CA GLY A 42 0.26 6.91 -27.36
C GLY A 42 0.24 5.94 -26.18
N CYS A 43 -0.95 5.46 -25.81
CA CYS A 43 -1.14 4.50 -24.74
C CYS A 43 -1.32 3.09 -25.30
N VAL A 44 -0.58 2.13 -24.72
CA VAL A 44 -0.71 0.71 -25.03
C VAL A 44 -1.29 -0.03 -23.83
N THR A 45 -2.21 -0.96 -24.08
CA THR A 45 -2.78 -1.81 -23.03
C THR A 45 -1.72 -2.73 -22.46
N VAL A 46 -1.66 -2.80 -21.13
CA VAL A 46 -0.88 -3.78 -20.38
C VAL A 46 -1.87 -4.71 -19.69
N ASN A 47 -1.66 -6.01 -19.81
CA ASN A 47 -2.49 -7.02 -19.16
C ASN A 47 -1.92 -7.27 -17.77
N THR A 48 -2.53 -6.66 -16.77
CA THR A 48 -2.22 -6.91 -15.36
C THR A 48 -3.38 -7.63 -14.67
N SER A 49 -3.16 -8.05 -13.44
CA SER A 49 -4.19 -8.64 -12.57
C SER A 49 -4.06 -8.06 -11.17
N VAL A 50 -5.00 -8.40 -10.28
CA VAL A 50 -4.93 -8.02 -8.87
C VAL A 50 -4.80 -9.24 -7.98
N VAL A 51 -4.09 -9.07 -6.86
CA VAL A 51 -3.92 -10.11 -5.84
C VAL A 51 -4.30 -9.60 -4.45
N LEU A 52 -5.02 -10.42 -3.68
CA LEU A 52 -5.40 -10.09 -2.31
C LEU A 52 -4.22 -10.23 -1.35
N ASP A 53 -4.08 -9.25 -0.45
CA ASP A 53 -3.13 -9.25 0.65
C ASP A 53 -3.22 -10.52 1.51
N SER A 54 -2.04 -11.03 1.90
CA SER A 54 -1.90 -12.29 2.63
C SER A 54 -2.59 -12.36 4.00
N ASN A 55 -2.79 -11.25 4.71
CA ASN A 55 -3.49 -11.24 6.00
C ASN A 55 -4.99 -11.54 5.90
N PHE A 56 -5.59 -11.38 4.71
CA PHE A 56 -6.98 -11.73 4.49
C PHE A 56 -7.17 -13.21 4.13
N ARG A 57 -6.08 -13.91 3.85
CA ARG A 57 -6.12 -15.31 3.41
C ARG A 57 -6.17 -16.24 4.60
N TRP A 58 -6.77 -17.39 4.39
CA TRP A 58 -6.76 -18.44 5.38
C TRP A 58 -5.36 -19.05 5.49
N LEU A 59 -4.78 -18.94 6.68
CA LEU A 59 -3.53 -19.59 7.04
C LEU A 59 -3.83 -20.78 7.96
N HIS A 60 -3.48 -21.99 7.52
CA HIS A 60 -3.80 -23.23 8.25
C HIS A 60 -2.65 -24.23 8.23
N ASN A 61 -2.76 -25.25 9.08
CA ASN A 61 -1.73 -26.27 9.17
C ASN A 61 -1.63 -27.11 7.88
N VAL A 62 -0.41 -27.48 7.52
CA VAL A 62 -0.15 -28.27 6.32
C VAL A 62 -0.82 -29.64 6.41
N GLY A 63 -1.60 -30.00 5.38
CA GLY A 63 -2.31 -31.28 5.32
C GLY A 63 -3.52 -31.41 6.26
N GLY A 64 -3.88 -30.34 6.98
CA GLY A 64 -5.07 -30.27 7.84
C GLY A 64 -5.89 -29.02 7.57
N SER A 65 -6.77 -28.66 8.51
CA SER A 65 -7.66 -27.50 8.41
C SER A 65 -7.70 -26.68 9.72
N ASP A 66 -6.72 -26.89 10.60
CA ASP A 66 -6.60 -26.13 11.83
C ASP A 66 -5.94 -24.79 11.53
N SER A 67 -6.62 -23.69 11.85
CA SER A 67 -6.08 -22.35 11.59
C SER A 67 -4.80 -22.10 12.38
N CYS A 68 -3.76 -21.65 11.68
CA CYS A 68 -2.49 -21.23 12.27
C CYS A 68 -2.60 -19.87 12.96
N VAL A 69 -3.47 -18.98 12.47
CA VAL A 69 -3.71 -17.66 13.07
C VAL A 69 -5.19 -17.51 13.42
N SER A 70 -5.44 -16.99 14.62
CA SER A 70 -6.78 -16.55 15.06
C SER A 70 -6.69 -15.17 15.73
N GLN A 71 -6.45 -15.11 17.04
CA GLN A 71 -6.11 -13.86 17.77
C GLN A 71 -4.58 -13.64 17.86
N GLY A 72 -3.84 -14.28 16.96
CA GLY A 72 -2.41 -14.57 17.07
C GLY A 72 -2.12 -16.00 16.64
N PHE A 73 -0.85 -16.41 16.65
CA PHE A 73 -0.45 -17.76 16.26
C PHE A 73 -0.97 -18.82 17.24
N ASN A 74 -1.55 -19.88 16.69
CA ASN A 74 -2.07 -21.01 17.44
C ASN A 74 -0.93 -21.94 17.85
N THR A 75 -0.53 -21.88 19.12
CA THR A 75 0.59 -22.64 19.67
C THR A 75 0.39 -24.16 19.68
N SER A 76 -0.84 -24.63 19.48
CA SER A 76 -1.14 -26.07 19.33
C SER A 76 -0.89 -26.57 17.90
N VAL A 77 -0.84 -25.67 16.92
CA VAL A 77 -0.54 -25.97 15.52
C VAL A 77 0.95 -25.80 15.25
N CYS A 78 1.54 -24.70 15.69
CA CYS A 78 2.97 -24.41 15.56
C CYS A 78 3.50 -23.73 16.83
N ALA A 79 4.61 -24.22 17.37
CA ALA A 79 5.07 -23.88 18.72
C ALA A 79 5.96 -22.64 18.80
N ASP A 80 6.50 -22.20 17.67
CA ASP A 80 7.46 -21.09 17.55
C ASP A 80 7.47 -20.54 16.12
N ALA A 81 8.25 -19.47 15.88
CA ALA A 81 8.30 -18.83 14.57
C ALA A 81 8.81 -19.77 13.45
N GLU A 82 9.74 -20.68 13.76
CA GLU A 82 10.32 -21.62 12.77
C GLU A 82 9.28 -22.67 12.35
N SER A 83 8.61 -23.29 13.32
CA SER A 83 7.51 -24.22 13.06
C SER A 83 6.33 -23.51 12.39
N CYS A 84 5.95 -22.29 12.79
CA CYS A 84 4.86 -21.58 12.10
C CYS A 84 5.21 -21.21 10.67
N SER A 85 6.50 -21.03 10.37
CA SER A 85 6.92 -20.79 8.99
C SER A 85 6.78 -22.08 8.17
N THR A 86 7.05 -23.26 8.72
CA THR A 86 7.08 -24.53 7.96
C THR A 86 5.77 -25.33 8.00
N ASP A 87 5.01 -25.23 9.09
CA ASP A 87 3.81 -26.03 9.36
C ASP A 87 2.52 -25.34 8.91
N CYS A 88 2.60 -24.12 8.36
CA CYS A 88 1.45 -23.35 7.91
C CYS A 88 1.47 -23.11 6.39
N ALA A 89 0.29 -23.15 5.78
CA ALA A 89 0.08 -22.89 4.37
C ALA A 89 -0.98 -21.80 4.15
N LEU A 90 -0.75 -20.98 3.14
CA LEU A 90 -1.55 -19.81 2.78
C LEU A 90 -2.45 -20.14 1.58
N GLU A 91 -3.76 -20.08 1.76
CA GLU A 91 -4.71 -20.51 0.73
C GLU A 91 -5.03 -19.44 -0.32
N GLY A 92 -5.50 -19.91 -1.48
CA GLY A 92 -6.15 -19.05 -2.46
C GLY A 92 -7.49 -18.50 -1.94
N VAL A 93 -8.12 -17.61 -2.70
CA VAL A 93 -9.37 -16.97 -2.28
C VAL A 93 -10.42 -16.89 -3.39
N ASP A 94 -11.69 -16.88 -2.99
CA ASP A 94 -12.76 -16.35 -3.83
C ASP A 94 -12.83 -14.82 -3.66
N TYR A 95 -12.25 -14.10 -4.60
CA TYR A 95 -12.15 -12.63 -4.58
C TYR A 95 -13.48 -11.91 -4.35
N ALA A 96 -14.58 -12.42 -4.92
CA ALA A 96 -15.90 -11.82 -4.76
C ALA A 96 -16.37 -11.86 -3.30
N SER A 97 -16.04 -12.95 -2.58
CA SER A 97 -16.31 -13.10 -1.15
C SER A 97 -15.51 -12.15 -0.26
N PHE A 98 -14.46 -11.52 -0.79
CA PHE A 98 -13.67 -10.45 -0.14
C PHE A 98 -14.03 -9.06 -0.67
N GLY A 99 -15.11 -8.93 -1.44
CA GLY A 99 -15.57 -7.64 -1.95
C GLY A 99 -14.78 -7.10 -3.14
N VAL A 100 -13.92 -7.92 -3.76
CA VAL A 100 -13.09 -7.54 -4.92
C VAL A 100 -13.76 -7.99 -6.22
N LYS A 101 -13.96 -7.05 -7.16
CA LYS A 101 -14.52 -7.33 -8.49
C LYS A 101 -13.78 -6.55 -9.56
N THR A 102 -13.53 -7.16 -10.72
CA THR A 102 -12.95 -6.49 -11.88
C THR A 102 -13.82 -6.61 -13.12
N ASN A 103 -13.74 -5.61 -13.99
CA ASN A 103 -14.36 -5.62 -15.31
C ASN A 103 -13.53 -4.77 -16.29
N GLY A 104 -12.74 -5.41 -17.14
CA GLY A 104 -11.80 -4.72 -18.04
C GLY A 104 -10.76 -3.94 -17.23
N SER A 105 -10.79 -2.60 -17.33
CA SER A 105 -9.91 -1.69 -16.60
C SER A 105 -10.49 -1.16 -15.29
N ALA A 106 -11.68 -1.62 -14.87
CA ALA A 106 -12.33 -1.18 -13.65
C ALA A 106 -12.12 -2.19 -12.52
N LEU A 107 -11.74 -1.70 -11.33
CA LEU A 107 -11.71 -2.42 -10.06
C LEU A 107 -12.78 -1.82 -9.13
N THR A 108 -13.58 -2.66 -8.49
CA THR A 108 -14.53 -2.28 -7.44
C THR A 108 -14.18 -3.01 -6.15
N LEU A 109 -13.94 -2.24 -5.09
CA LEU A 109 -13.72 -2.74 -3.74
C LEU A 109 -14.93 -2.39 -2.88
N ASN A 110 -15.52 -3.40 -2.24
CA ASN A 110 -16.64 -3.22 -1.33
C ASN A 110 -16.13 -3.32 0.11
N LEU A 111 -16.47 -2.34 0.94
CA LEU A 111 -16.16 -2.38 2.38
C LEU A 111 -16.98 -3.43 3.12
N PHE A 112 -18.23 -3.63 2.69
CA PHE A 112 -19.17 -4.59 3.26
C PHE A 112 -19.73 -5.54 2.21
N LYS A 113 -20.07 -6.75 2.62
CA LYS A 113 -20.87 -7.70 1.86
C LYS A 113 -22.09 -8.15 2.64
N THR A 114 -23.17 -8.49 1.94
CA THR A 114 -24.38 -9.08 2.53
C THR A 114 -24.65 -10.44 1.90
N GLU A 115 -24.61 -11.49 2.70
CA GLU A 115 -24.92 -12.87 2.31
C GLU A 115 -25.86 -13.49 3.34
N ASN A 116 -26.91 -14.18 2.90
CA ASN A 116 -27.90 -14.81 3.79
C ASN A 116 -28.47 -13.88 4.88
N ASN A 117 -28.71 -12.60 4.54
CA ASN A 117 -29.12 -11.52 5.46
C ASN A 117 -28.12 -11.19 6.57
N VAL A 118 -26.86 -11.61 6.45
CA VAL A 118 -25.77 -11.23 7.34
C VAL A 118 -24.87 -10.26 6.60
N THR A 119 -24.71 -9.06 7.15
CA THR A 119 -23.71 -8.10 6.66
C THR A 119 -22.41 -8.30 7.42
N SER A 120 -21.32 -8.44 6.68
CA SER A 120 -19.97 -8.58 7.23
C SER A 120 -19.04 -7.59 6.52
N GLN A 121 -18.06 -7.11 7.26
CA GLN A 121 -17.01 -6.26 6.70
C GLN A 121 -15.99 -7.13 5.96
N THR A 122 -15.56 -6.65 4.80
CA THR A 122 -14.53 -7.28 3.97
C THR A 122 -13.23 -6.47 3.96
N SER A 123 -13.34 -5.13 3.83
CA SER A 123 -12.21 -4.19 3.90
C SER A 123 -10.96 -4.59 3.09
N PRO A 124 -11.09 -5.00 1.81
CA PRO A 124 -9.98 -5.62 1.08
C PRO A 124 -8.83 -4.65 0.80
N ARG A 125 -7.61 -5.19 0.84
CA ARG A 125 -6.39 -4.61 0.25
C ARG A 125 -5.86 -5.53 -0.85
N VAL A 126 -5.62 -4.98 -2.03
CA VAL A 126 -5.13 -5.71 -3.20
C VAL A 126 -3.95 -5.00 -3.86
N TYR A 127 -3.10 -5.76 -4.54
CA TYR A 127 -1.92 -5.26 -5.25
C TYR A 127 -2.05 -5.49 -6.75
N LEU A 128 -1.44 -4.62 -7.56
CA LEU A 128 -1.32 -4.85 -9.00
C LEU A 128 -0.18 -5.84 -9.29
N LEU A 129 -0.48 -6.88 -10.06
CA LEU A 129 0.47 -7.86 -10.56
C LEU A 129 0.83 -7.58 -12.02
N ALA A 130 2.12 -7.65 -12.34
CA ALA A 130 2.61 -7.67 -13.72
C ALA A 130 2.45 -9.05 -14.35
N ASP A 131 2.62 -10.10 -13.55
CA ASP A 131 2.40 -11.50 -13.91
C ASP A 131 2.02 -12.33 -12.67
N ASP A 132 1.85 -13.65 -12.83
CA ASP A 132 1.41 -14.56 -11.75
C ASP A 132 2.39 -14.63 -10.54
N SER A 133 3.60 -14.06 -10.66
CA SER A 133 4.68 -14.18 -9.68
C SER A 133 5.29 -12.85 -9.24
N THR A 134 4.97 -11.73 -9.89
CA THR A 134 5.58 -10.43 -9.59
C THR A 134 4.57 -9.29 -9.58
N TYR A 135 4.73 -8.37 -8.63
CA TYR A 135 4.00 -7.11 -8.61
C TYR A 135 4.42 -6.20 -9.77
N ASP A 136 3.49 -5.38 -10.23
CA ASP A 136 3.78 -4.33 -11.21
C ASP A 136 4.47 -3.16 -10.50
N MET A 137 5.74 -2.93 -10.83
CA MET A 137 6.60 -1.96 -10.14
C MET A 137 6.58 -0.59 -10.84
N PHE A 138 6.14 0.43 -10.11
CA PHE A 138 6.01 1.78 -10.63
C PHE A 138 7.24 2.64 -10.28
N GLN A 139 8.04 2.96 -11.31
CA GLN A 139 9.16 3.91 -11.22
C GLN A 139 8.73 5.30 -11.73
N LEU A 140 8.38 6.21 -10.82
CA LEU A 140 7.59 7.40 -11.18
C LEU A 140 8.35 8.72 -11.29
N LEU A 141 9.66 8.78 -11.00
CA LEU A 141 10.44 10.00 -11.23
C LEU A 141 10.39 10.46 -12.70
N ASP A 142 10.04 11.73 -12.92
CA ASP A 142 9.79 12.34 -14.23
C ASP A 142 8.63 11.68 -15.02
N ARG A 143 7.66 11.10 -14.29
CA ARG A 143 6.48 10.46 -14.87
C ARG A 143 5.19 10.98 -14.24
N GLU A 144 4.11 10.48 -14.81
CA GLU A 144 2.74 10.75 -14.42
C GLU A 144 2.01 9.42 -14.22
N ILE A 145 1.18 9.34 -13.19
CA ILE A 145 0.18 8.27 -13.00
C ILE A 145 -1.21 8.90 -13.01
N THR A 146 -2.14 8.24 -13.70
CA THR A 146 -3.52 8.70 -13.88
C THR A 146 -4.48 7.54 -13.69
N PHE A 147 -5.59 7.80 -13.01
CA PHE A 147 -6.68 6.85 -12.85
C PHE A 147 -8.02 7.57 -12.77
N ASP A 148 -9.08 6.89 -13.19
CA ASP A 148 -10.45 7.33 -12.95
C ASP A 148 -10.94 6.75 -11.62
N VAL A 149 -11.74 7.53 -10.89
CA VAL A 149 -12.24 7.13 -9.58
C VAL A 149 -13.70 7.56 -9.40
N ASP A 150 -14.46 6.73 -8.68
CA ASP A 150 -15.83 7.01 -8.23
C ASP A 150 -15.89 6.84 -6.71
N MET A 151 -16.04 7.96 -5.99
CA MET A 151 -16.15 8.00 -4.53
C MET A 151 -17.58 8.24 -4.06
N SER A 152 -18.58 8.19 -4.95
CA SER A 152 -19.97 8.59 -4.65
C SER A 152 -20.66 7.74 -3.57
N GLN A 153 -20.13 6.54 -3.32
CA GLN A 153 -20.64 5.59 -2.32
C GLN A 153 -19.73 5.46 -1.08
N ALA A 154 -18.57 6.13 -1.06
CA ALA A 154 -17.70 6.18 0.11
C ALA A 154 -18.03 7.44 0.93
N GLY A 155 -18.78 7.28 2.02
CA GLY A 155 -19.14 8.38 2.91
C GLY A 155 -18.03 8.73 3.91
N CYS A 156 -18.34 9.64 4.84
CA CYS A 156 -17.45 9.96 5.96
C CYS A 156 -17.09 8.70 6.77
N GLY A 157 -15.87 8.66 7.30
CA GLY A 157 -15.37 7.52 8.09
C GLY A 157 -14.80 6.37 7.25
N VAL A 158 -14.88 6.47 5.91
CA VAL A 158 -14.34 5.47 4.97
C VAL A 158 -13.13 6.08 4.26
N ASN A 159 -12.16 5.26 3.88
CA ASN A 159 -11.09 5.63 2.98
C ASN A 159 -10.98 4.59 1.85
N GLY A 160 -11.26 5.03 0.62
CA GLY A 160 -10.91 4.31 -0.59
C GLY A 160 -9.55 4.79 -1.06
N ALA A 161 -8.52 3.97 -0.83
CA ALA A 161 -7.13 4.37 -1.04
C ALA A 161 -6.51 3.76 -2.30
N LEU A 162 -5.67 4.56 -2.96
CA LEU A 162 -4.72 4.14 -3.98
C LEU A 162 -3.35 4.71 -3.61
N TYR A 163 -2.37 3.85 -3.39
CA TYR A 163 -1.07 4.27 -2.88
C TYR A 163 0.03 3.34 -3.37
N LEU A 164 1.27 3.74 -3.10
CA LEU A 164 2.47 3.01 -3.45
C LEU A 164 3.21 2.62 -2.19
N SER A 165 3.63 1.36 -2.11
CA SER A 165 4.46 0.85 -1.02
C SER A 165 5.79 0.31 -1.56
N GLU A 166 6.90 0.56 -0.86
CA GLU A 166 8.22 0.06 -1.23
C GLU A 166 8.42 -1.42 -0.88
N MET A 167 7.45 -2.25 -1.26
CA MET A 167 7.52 -3.71 -1.13
C MET A 167 8.51 -4.31 -2.14
N SER A 168 8.99 -5.53 -1.85
CA SER A 168 9.74 -6.34 -2.81
C SER A 168 8.86 -6.72 -4.02
N PRO A 169 9.39 -6.71 -5.26
CA PRO A 169 8.63 -7.09 -6.46
C PRO A 169 8.11 -8.52 -6.43
N THR A 170 8.74 -9.41 -5.68
CA THR A 170 8.33 -10.82 -5.53
C THR A 170 7.53 -11.05 -4.24
N GLY A 171 7.14 -10.00 -3.52
CA GLY A 171 6.47 -10.13 -2.22
C GLY A 171 7.32 -10.85 -1.18
N ASP A 172 8.63 -10.64 -1.22
CA ASP A 172 9.63 -11.35 -0.39
C ASP A 172 9.71 -12.86 -0.66
N GLU A 173 9.41 -13.31 -1.88
CA GLU A 173 9.61 -14.72 -2.25
C GLU A 173 11.07 -15.15 -2.00
N GLY A 174 11.24 -16.30 -1.34
CA GLY A 174 12.54 -16.86 -1.01
C GLY A 174 12.42 -18.16 -0.23
N PRO A 175 13.54 -18.68 0.33
CA PRO A 175 13.54 -19.94 1.08
C PRO A 175 12.54 -19.97 2.25
N LEU A 176 12.26 -18.81 2.85
CA LEU A 176 11.33 -18.66 3.98
C LEU A 176 9.93 -18.20 3.56
N ASN A 177 9.70 -17.96 2.27
CA ASN A 177 8.40 -17.56 1.74
C ASN A 177 8.25 -18.10 0.32
N ALA A 178 7.63 -19.26 0.20
CA ALA A 178 7.33 -19.87 -1.11
C ALA A 178 6.01 -19.36 -1.72
N ALA A 179 5.24 -18.55 -1.00
CA ALA A 179 3.98 -18.00 -1.49
C ALA A 179 4.21 -16.75 -2.36
N GLY A 180 5.01 -15.79 -1.89
CA GLY A 180 5.42 -14.62 -2.67
C GLY A 180 4.26 -13.72 -3.14
N ALA A 181 4.55 -12.87 -4.13
CA ALA A 181 3.60 -11.92 -4.70
C ALA A 181 2.33 -12.60 -5.23
N LYS A 182 2.42 -13.85 -5.69
CA LYS A 182 1.28 -14.67 -6.11
C LYS A 182 0.17 -14.74 -5.05
N TYR A 183 0.54 -14.69 -3.77
CA TYR A 183 -0.36 -14.75 -2.63
C TYR A 183 -0.38 -13.44 -1.82
N GLY A 184 0.10 -12.34 -2.38
CA GLY A 184 -0.02 -11.02 -1.73
C GLY A 184 0.83 -10.86 -0.47
N THR A 185 2.02 -11.46 -0.40
CA THR A 185 2.93 -11.33 0.75
C THR A 185 3.83 -10.10 0.65
N GLY A 186 4.51 -9.77 1.76
CA GLY A 186 5.55 -8.74 1.81
C GLY A 186 5.04 -7.31 2.04
N TYR A 187 3.83 -7.15 2.59
CA TYR A 187 3.28 -5.83 2.85
C TYR A 187 4.05 -5.09 3.94
N CYS A 188 4.24 -3.80 3.69
CA CYS A 188 4.78 -2.81 4.60
C CYS A 188 4.18 -1.45 4.21
N ASP A 189 4.23 -0.49 5.11
CA ASP A 189 3.91 0.91 4.82
C ASP A 189 4.61 1.83 5.84
N ALA A 190 4.39 3.15 5.76
CA ALA A 190 5.07 4.09 6.64
C ALA A 190 4.56 4.06 8.09
N GLN A 191 3.41 3.42 8.34
CA GLN A 191 2.86 3.23 9.68
C GLN A 191 3.51 2.06 10.42
N CYS A 192 4.38 1.29 9.76
CA CYS A 192 5.06 0.11 10.30
C CYS A 192 4.11 -0.96 10.86
N PRO A 193 3.03 -1.36 10.15
CA PRO A 193 1.98 -2.21 10.69
C PRO A 193 2.48 -3.61 11.03
N SER A 194 1.92 -4.18 12.09
CA SER A 194 2.14 -5.58 12.43
C SER A 194 1.57 -6.50 11.35
N GLN A 195 2.39 -7.44 10.86
CA GLN A 195 2.00 -8.47 9.89
C GLN A 195 2.14 -9.86 10.52
N ASN A 196 1.42 -10.85 10.01
CA ASN A 196 1.61 -12.24 10.43
C ASN A 196 3.00 -12.78 10.05
N TYR A 197 3.52 -12.37 8.89
CA TYR A 197 4.87 -12.70 8.42
C TYR A 197 5.55 -11.45 7.89
N ILE A 198 6.85 -11.31 8.16
CA ILE A 198 7.69 -10.23 7.64
C ILE A 198 8.99 -10.87 7.14
N ASN A 199 9.38 -10.61 5.88
CA ASN A 199 10.52 -11.28 5.23
C ASN A 199 10.47 -12.82 5.32
N GLY A 200 9.26 -13.40 5.22
CA GLY A 200 9.01 -14.85 5.33
C GLY A 200 9.12 -15.43 6.74
N VAL A 201 9.39 -14.62 7.77
CA VAL A 201 9.46 -15.09 9.16
C VAL A 201 8.14 -14.81 9.86
N ALA A 202 7.57 -15.83 10.50
CA ALA A 202 6.37 -15.67 11.33
C ALA A 202 6.61 -14.67 12.47
N ASN A 203 5.78 -13.63 12.56
CA ASN A 203 5.73 -12.66 13.66
C ASN A 203 5.02 -13.29 14.87
N PHE A 204 5.58 -14.39 15.38
CA PHE A 204 4.94 -15.30 16.32
C PHE A 204 4.39 -14.60 17.58
N ASN A 205 5.15 -13.64 18.11
CA ASN A 205 4.76 -12.88 19.29
C ASN A 205 4.00 -11.58 18.96
N GLY A 206 3.80 -11.25 17.68
CA GLY A 206 3.14 -10.02 17.23
C GLY A 206 3.90 -8.75 17.59
N THR A 207 5.20 -8.84 17.88
CA THR A 207 6.03 -7.70 18.37
C THR A 207 6.75 -6.93 17.27
N LEU A 208 6.70 -7.42 16.03
CA LEU A 208 7.35 -6.79 14.89
C LEU A 208 6.35 -5.94 14.10
N GLY A 209 6.81 -4.82 13.56
CA GLY A 209 6.14 -4.04 12.52
C GLY A 209 6.88 -4.14 11.19
N ALA A 210 6.18 -3.92 10.07
CA ALA A 210 6.74 -3.92 8.72
C ALA A 210 6.76 -2.49 8.14
N CYS A 211 7.92 -1.84 8.21
CA CYS A 211 8.11 -0.47 7.74
C CYS A 211 8.62 -0.45 6.29
N CYS A 212 8.15 0.50 5.49
CA CYS A 212 8.81 0.92 4.24
C CYS A 212 8.27 2.28 3.79
N SER A 213 8.95 2.95 2.84
CA SER A 213 8.45 4.20 2.29
C SER A 213 7.10 4.01 1.60
N GLU A 214 6.26 5.03 1.71
CA GLU A 214 4.89 5.03 1.21
C GLU A 214 4.61 6.35 0.47
N MET A 215 3.89 6.24 -0.64
CA MET A 215 3.40 7.41 -1.38
C MET A 215 1.90 7.25 -1.60
N ASP A 216 1.13 7.99 -0.83
CA ASP A 216 -0.31 8.05 -0.95
C ASP A 216 -0.72 8.90 -2.13
N LEU A 217 -1.08 8.24 -3.23
CA LEU A 217 -1.59 8.91 -4.41
C LEU A 217 -3.00 9.44 -4.14
N TRP A 218 -3.78 8.73 -3.33
CA TRP A 218 -5.18 8.99 -3.08
C TRP A 218 -5.60 8.34 -1.78
N GLU A 219 -5.86 9.15 -0.77
CA GLU A 219 -6.67 8.76 0.38
C GLU A 219 -7.92 9.62 0.35
N ALA A 220 -9.09 9.00 0.26
CA ALA A 220 -10.31 9.77 0.05
C ALA A 220 -11.59 9.04 0.41
N ASN A 221 -12.60 9.87 0.59
CA ASN A 221 -13.99 9.51 0.40
C ASN A 221 -14.71 10.63 -0.35
N SER A 222 -16.03 10.63 -0.32
CA SER A 222 -16.85 11.66 -0.97
C SER A 222 -16.66 13.06 -0.40
N ALA A 223 -16.19 13.21 0.84
CA ALA A 223 -16.12 14.49 1.55
C ALA A 223 -14.72 15.12 1.55
N ALA A 224 -13.66 14.31 1.63
CA ALA A 224 -12.28 14.78 1.68
C ALA A 224 -11.34 13.89 0.87
N THR A 225 -10.19 14.46 0.50
CA THR A 225 -9.09 13.71 -0.11
C THR A 225 -7.74 14.33 0.26
N ALA A 226 -6.72 13.48 0.40
CA ALA A 226 -5.32 13.85 0.55
C ALA A 226 -4.44 13.05 -0.43
N PHE A 227 -3.25 13.58 -0.68
CA PHE A 227 -2.12 12.85 -1.24
C PHE A 227 -0.87 13.21 -0.46
N THR A 228 -0.06 12.22 -0.11
CA THR A 228 0.91 12.33 0.98
C THR A 228 2.14 11.46 0.72
N PRO A 229 3.34 12.04 0.56
CA PRO A 229 4.59 11.30 0.62
C PRO A 229 5.01 11.03 2.07
N HIS A 230 5.44 9.79 2.34
CA HIS A 230 5.94 9.32 3.61
C HIS A 230 7.34 8.70 3.43
N PRO A 231 8.42 9.48 3.58
CA PRO A 231 9.79 8.95 3.50
C PRO A 231 10.14 8.11 4.73
N CYS A 232 11.07 7.18 4.54
CA CYS A 232 11.67 6.40 5.63
C CYS A 232 13.19 6.38 5.50
N ASN A 233 13.92 6.35 6.61
CA ASN A 233 15.39 6.22 6.62
C ASN A 233 15.83 4.74 6.57
N ILE A 234 15.13 3.94 5.78
CA ILE A 234 15.40 2.55 5.44
C ILE A 234 15.02 2.35 3.97
N THR A 235 15.42 1.23 3.38
CA THR A 235 15.08 0.91 1.98
C THR A 235 14.38 -0.43 1.92
N GLY A 236 13.22 -0.47 1.30
CA GLY A 236 12.39 -1.66 1.19
C GLY A 236 11.79 -2.08 2.53
N VAL A 237 11.30 -3.32 2.60
CA VAL A 237 10.67 -3.90 3.79
C VAL A 237 11.67 -3.99 4.95
N TYR A 238 11.37 -3.34 6.06
CA TYR A 238 12.14 -3.39 7.31
C TYR A 238 11.29 -3.92 8.47
N ALA A 239 11.72 -5.05 9.05
CA ALA A 239 11.12 -5.58 10.27
C ALA A 239 11.63 -4.78 11.48
N CYS A 240 10.77 -3.96 12.07
CA CYS A 240 11.11 -3.11 13.21
C CYS A 240 10.69 -3.76 14.55
N THR A 241 11.34 -3.30 15.62
CA THR A 241 10.86 -3.41 17.01
C THR A 241 10.89 -2.03 17.64
N GLU A 242 10.08 -1.78 18.66
CA GLU A 242 10.11 -0.52 19.41
C GLU A 242 11.55 -0.16 19.90
N PRO A 243 11.94 1.14 19.80
CA PRO A 243 11.14 2.29 19.39
C PRO A 243 11.05 2.50 17.86
N LEU A 244 11.72 1.67 17.05
CA LEU A 244 11.86 1.91 15.61
C LEU A 244 10.58 1.71 14.80
N CYS A 245 9.55 1.07 15.37
CA CYS A 245 8.22 1.03 14.74
C CYS A 245 7.41 2.31 14.98
N GLY A 246 7.78 3.12 15.98
CA GLY A 246 7.10 4.36 16.32
C GLY A 246 5.67 4.15 16.85
N ASP A 247 5.40 3.07 17.59
CA ASP A 247 4.08 2.84 18.17
C ASP A 247 3.87 3.67 19.45
N ALA A 248 4.91 3.77 20.29
CA ALA A 248 4.87 4.59 21.50
C ALA A 248 5.14 6.08 21.22
N ASP A 249 6.04 6.35 20.28
CA ASP A 249 6.39 7.69 19.82
C ASP A 249 6.60 7.63 18.30
N LYS A 250 5.63 8.14 17.54
CA LYS A 250 5.66 8.08 16.07
C LYS A 250 6.87 8.75 15.43
N TYR A 251 7.51 9.70 16.12
CA TYR A 251 8.71 10.40 15.62
C TYR A 251 10.03 9.74 16.05
N ALA A 252 9.97 8.63 16.79
CA ALA A 252 11.13 7.80 17.10
C ALA A 252 11.32 6.64 16.09
N GLY A 253 10.33 6.46 15.20
CA GLY A 253 10.31 5.42 14.19
C GLY A 253 11.28 5.68 13.04
N VAL A 254 11.40 4.70 12.14
CA VAL A 254 12.22 4.83 10.92
C VAL A 254 11.48 5.50 9.76
N CYS A 255 10.17 5.69 9.89
CA CYS A 255 9.28 6.23 8.86
C CYS A 255 8.51 7.44 9.39
N ASP A 256 8.30 8.41 8.52
CA ASP A 256 7.43 9.55 8.80
C ASP A 256 5.97 9.09 8.78
N LYS A 257 5.37 8.86 9.95
CA LYS A 257 3.98 8.43 10.06
C LYS A 257 2.98 9.52 9.67
N ASP A 258 3.36 10.80 9.74
CA ASP A 258 2.45 11.91 9.41
C ASP A 258 2.47 12.27 7.93
N GLY A 259 3.63 12.17 7.30
CA GLY A 259 3.83 12.56 5.92
C GLY A 259 3.75 14.08 5.70
N CYS A 260 3.88 14.50 4.44
CA CYS A 260 3.61 15.88 4.01
C CYS A 260 2.31 15.95 3.19
N ASP A 261 1.17 16.03 3.86
CA ASP A 261 -0.13 15.90 3.22
C ASP A 261 -0.58 17.15 2.45
N TYR A 262 -1.27 16.92 1.34
CA TYR A 262 -2.02 17.96 0.64
C TYR A 262 -3.51 17.61 0.56
N ASN A 263 -4.25 18.00 1.60
CA ASN A 263 -5.71 17.94 1.62
C ASN A 263 -6.29 19.32 1.26
N ALA A 264 -7.15 19.39 0.24
CA ALA A 264 -7.69 20.68 -0.25
C ALA A 264 -8.52 21.43 0.82
N TYR A 265 -9.32 20.70 1.60
CA TYR A 265 -10.10 21.28 2.69
C TYR A 265 -9.16 21.82 3.78
N ARG A 266 -8.20 20.99 4.21
CA ARG A 266 -7.20 21.36 5.22
C ARG A 266 -6.37 22.56 4.79
N ASN A 267 -6.09 22.69 3.49
CA ASN A 267 -5.42 23.82 2.85
C ASN A 267 -6.31 25.07 2.64
N GLY A 268 -7.49 25.14 3.26
CA GLY A 268 -8.34 26.33 3.26
C GLY A 268 -9.20 26.50 2.00
N ALA A 269 -9.42 25.42 1.24
CA ALA A 269 -10.26 25.41 0.04
C ALA A 269 -11.47 24.46 0.18
N PRO A 270 -12.38 24.67 1.14
CA PRO A 270 -13.48 23.75 1.44
C PRO A 270 -14.52 23.60 0.33
N GLY A 271 -14.54 24.50 -0.66
CA GLY A 271 -15.41 24.43 -1.85
C GLY A 271 -14.79 23.69 -3.04
N PHE A 272 -13.59 23.12 -2.89
CA PHE A 272 -12.86 22.51 -3.98
C PHE A 272 -13.32 21.08 -4.27
N TYR A 273 -13.37 20.21 -3.26
CA TYR A 273 -13.68 18.79 -3.41
C TYR A 273 -14.80 18.40 -2.46
N GLY A 274 -15.83 17.71 -2.96
CA GLY A 274 -16.92 17.21 -2.12
C GLY A 274 -18.17 16.83 -2.92
N PRO A 275 -19.27 16.42 -2.26
CA PRO A 275 -20.46 15.98 -2.94
C PRO A 275 -21.32 17.18 -3.36
N GLY A 276 -21.51 17.36 -4.67
CA GLY A 276 -22.50 18.29 -5.22
C GLY A 276 -21.97 19.15 -6.36
N ALA A 277 -22.87 19.60 -7.23
CA ALA A 277 -22.54 20.41 -8.40
C ALA A 277 -21.99 21.82 -8.08
N ASN A 278 -22.02 22.24 -6.81
CA ASN A 278 -21.40 23.47 -6.32
C ASN A 278 -19.91 23.30 -5.97
N MET A 279 -19.41 22.06 -5.95
CA MET A 279 -18.01 21.74 -5.71
C MET A 279 -17.23 21.86 -7.01
N THR A 280 -15.94 22.20 -6.92
CA THR A 280 -15.08 22.29 -8.11
C THR A 280 -14.82 20.90 -8.71
N VAL A 281 -14.62 19.91 -7.85
CA VAL A 281 -14.61 18.47 -8.14
C VAL A 281 -15.80 17.85 -7.41
N ASP A 282 -16.82 17.43 -8.17
CA ASP A 282 -18.06 16.86 -7.66
C ASP A 282 -17.92 15.35 -7.45
N THR A 283 -17.92 14.89 -6.21
CA THR A 283 -17.70 13.48 -5.86
C THR A 283 -18.92 12.58 -6.03
N ASN A 284 -20.09 13.13 -6.38
CA ASN A 284 -21.24 12.30 -6.75
C ASN A 284 -21.08 11.61 -8.12
N ARG A 285 -20.01 11.92 -8.84
CA ARG A 285 -19.76 11.43 -10.20
C ARG A 285 -18.29 11.08 -10.37
N PRO A 286 -17.95 10.17 -11.30
CA PRO A 286 -16.57 9.85 -11.58
C PRO A 286 -15.75 11.06 -12.08
N PHE A 287 -14.45 11.03 -11.82
CA PHE A 287 -13.46 11.97 -12.35
C PHE A 287 -12.09 11.28 -12.46
N SER A 288 -11.19 11.86 -13.25
CA SER A 288 -9.80 11.41 -13.32
C SER A 288 -8.94 12.16 -12.30
N VAL A 289 -8.02 11.45 -11.67
CA VAL A 289 -6.96 11.97 -10.81
C VAL A 289 -5.63 11.78 -11.51
N VAL A 290 -4.84 12.84 -11.60
CA VAL A 290 -3.52 12.82 -12.24
C VAL A 290 -2.48 13.31 -11.25
N THR A 291 -1.42 12.53 -11.08
CA THR A 291 -0.29 12.87 -10.21
C THR A 291 1.01 12.85 -10.99
N GLN A 292 1.79 13.94 -10.92
CA GLN A 292 3.07 14.10 -11.62
C GLN A 292 4.21 14.25 -10.62
N PHE A 293 5.33 13.57 -10.88
CA PHE A 293 6.51 13.58 -10.01
C PHE A 293 7.67 14.25 -10.72
N LEU A 294 7.87 15.53 -10.42
CA LEU A 294 8.86 16.36 -11.11
C LEU A 294 10.19 16.32 -10.39
N THR A 295 11.27 16.17 -11.14
CA THR A 295 12.62 16.19 -10.59
C THR A 295 13.38 17.47 -10.94
N SER A 296 14.44 17.74 -10.16
CA SER A 296 15.40 18.79 -10.40
C SER A 296 16.84 18.28 -10.28
N GLY A 297 17.80 19.00 -10.87
CA GLY A 297 19.23 18.67 -10.77
C GLY A 297 19.56 17.25 -11.21
N ASN A 298 20.06 16.43 -10.29
CA ASN A 298 20.45 15.03 -10.51
C ASN A 298 19.26 14.06 -10.46
N ARG A 299 18.10 14.46 -11.02
CA ARG A 299 16.83 13.72 -10.97
C ARG A 299 16.32 13.46 -9.54
N THR A 300 16.57 14.40 -8.64
CA THR A 300 16.01 14.39 -7.28
C THR A 300 14.56 14.89 -7.36
N LEU A 301 13.61 14.16 -6.76
CA LEU A 301 12.22 14.61 -6.68
C LEU A 301 12.17 15.97 -5.97
N SER A 302 11.49 16.92 -6.59
CA SER A 302 11.40 18.30 -6.11
C SER A 302 9.98 18.81 -5.98
N GLU A 303 9.03 18.21 -6.71
CA GLU A 303 7.64 18.64 -6.69
C GLU A 303 6.69 17.49 -7.04
N ILE A 304 5.62 17.33 -6.26
CA ILE A 304 4.51 16.43 -6.59
C ILE A 304 3.30 17.29 -6.97
N LYS A 305 2.83 17.17 -8.21
CA LYS A 305 1.67 17.91 -8.71
C LYS A 305 0.44 17.04 -8.77
N ARG A 306 -0.71 17.68 -8.55
CA ARG A 306 -2.04 17.11 -8.73
C ARG A 306 -2.83 17.91 -9.75
N LEU A 307 -3.61 17.21 -10.55
CA LEU A 307 -4.70 17.79 -11.33
C LEU A 307 -5.85 16.78 -11.45
N TYR A 308 -7.02 17.29 -11.79
CA TYR A 308 -8.24 16.49 -11.96
C TYR A 308 -8.80 16.71 -13.36
N ILE A 309 -9.56 15.73 -13.85
CA ILE A 309 -10.34 15.87 -15.09
C ILE A 309 -11.77 15.43 -14.77
N GLN A 310 -12.74 16.33 -14.91
CA GLN A 310 -14.14 16.01 -14.75
C GLN A 310 -14.95 16.61 -15.90
N ASP A 311 -15.82 15.81 -16.51
CA ASP A 311 -16.60 16.19 -17.71
C ASP A 311 -15.76 16.75 -18.87
N GLY A 312 -14.52 16.25 -19.00
CA GLY A 312 -13.56 16.69 -20.02
C GLY A 312 -12.87 18.03 -19.71
N ALA A 313 -13.17 18.67 -18.59
CA ALA A 313 -12.48 19.88 -18.14
C ALA A 313 -11.27 19.52 -17.27
N VAL A 314 -10.11 20.10 -17.58
CA VAL A 314 -8.92 20.03 -16.73
C VAL A 314 -9.08 21.01 -15.56
N ILE A 315 -8.97 20.50 -14.35
CA ILE A 315 -9.10 21.22 -13.10
C ILE A 315 -7.73 21.18 -12.41
N GLN A 316 -7.11 22.34 -12.21
CA GLN A 316 -5.87 22.43 -11.44
C GLN A 316 -6.14 22.11 -9.96
N ASN A 317 -5.16 21.55 -9.25
CA ASN A 317 -5.30 21.33 -7.80
C ASN A 317 -5.59 22.64 -7.06
N ALA A 318 -6.26 22.52 -5.92
CA ALA A 318 -6.64 23.64 -5.05
C ALA A 318 -5.41 24.45 -4.68
N GLN A 319 -5.51 25.78 -4.69
CA GLN A 319 -4.47 26.64 -4.16
C GLN A 319 -4.46 26.58 -2.63
N THR A 320 -3.27 26.60 -2.03
CA THR A 320 -3.13 26.82 -0.60
C THR A 320 -3.70 28.18 -0.22
N ASN A 321 -4.60 28.20 0.75
CA ASN A 321 -5.29 29.39 1.24
C ASN A 321 -5.19 29.49 2.78
N ILE A 322 -3.97 29.29 3.28
CA ILE A 322 -3.62 29.42 4.69
C ILE A 322 -2.54 30.49 4.83
N ASN A 323 -2.72 31.42 5.77
CA ASN A 323 -1.71 32.43 6.05
C ASN A 323 -0.43 31.78 6.60
N GLY A 324 0.71 32.10 5.98
CA GLY A 324 2.01 31.60 6.41
C GLY A 324 2.49 30.34 5.66
N VAL A 325 1.65 29.78 4.79
CA VAL A 325 2.05 28.72 3.84
C VAL A 325 2.11 29.33 2.45
N MET A 326 3.13 28.96 1.68
CA MET A 326 3.38 29.48 0.34
C MET A 326 2.16 29.30 -0.57
N SER A 327 1.95 30.30 -1.43
CA SER A 327 0.98 30.18 -2.52
C SER A 327 1.45 29.11 -3.51
N GLY A 328 0.56 28.19 -3.87
CA GLY A 328 0.87 27.10 -4.77
C GLY A 328 -0.22 26.03 -4.71
N ASN A 329 -0.05 24.95 -5.47
CA ASN A 329 -1.00 23.84 -5.50
C ASN A 329 -0.32 22.47 -5.63
N SER A 330 0.88 22.34 -5.08
CA SER A 330 1.74 21.17 -5.19
C SER A 330 2.52 20.99 -3.90
N ILE A 331 3.02 19.77 -3.69
CA ILE A 331 3.92 19.46 -2.58
C ILE A 331 5.35 19.75 -3.03
N SER A 332 6.08 20.53 -2.23
CA SER A 332 7.52 20.77 -2.30
C SER A 332 8.08 20.78 -0.87
N ASP A 333 9.39 20.60 -0.67
CA ASP A 333 9.96 20.62 0.69
C ASP A 333 9.67 21.95 1.42
N SER A 334 9.69 23.08 0.71
CA SER A 334 9.32 24.38 1.28
C SER A 334 7.85 24.46 1.68
N TYR A 335 6.95 23.87 0.88
CA TYR A 335 5.54 23.76 1.28
C TYR A 335 5.40 22.93 2.56
N CYS A 336 6.09 21.80 2.66
CA CYS A 336 6.05 20.91 3.82
C CYS A 336 6.52 21.62 5.10
N GLU A 337 7.70 22.25 5.05
CA GLU A 337 8.26 22.97 6.21
C GLU A 337 7.31 24.09 6.67
N GLU A 338 6.79 24.91 5.75
CA GLU A 338 5.87 25.99 6.08
C GLU A 338 4.51 25.48 6.61
N GLN A 339 3.97 24.41 6.00
CA GLN A 339 2.71 23.79 6.43
C GLN A 339 2.83 23.23 7.85
N LYS A 340 3.89 22.47 8.15
CA LYS A 340 4.13 21.92 9.49
C LYS A 340 4.31 23.02 10.53
N ASN A 341 5.05 24.08 10.18
CA ASN A 341 5.23 25.24 11.05
C ASN A 341 3.89 25.95 11.37
N VAL A 342 3.06 26.22 10.36
CA VAL A 342 1.76 26.89 10.55
C VAL A 342 0.78 26.02 11.34
N PHE A 343 0.80 24.70 11.12
CA PHE A 343 -0.04 23.76 11.86
C PHE A 343 0.52 23.40 13.24
N ASN A 344 1.69 23.94 13.61
CA ASN A 344 2.38 23.60 14.86
C ASN A 344 2.54 22.08 15.03
N ALA A 345 2.88 21.41 13.92
CA ALA A 345 3.15 19.98 13.84
C ALA A 345 4.66 19.72 13.84
N THR A 346 5.06 18.49 14.19
CA THR A 346 6.47 18.07 14.08
C THR A 346 6.79 17.82 12.61
N ASP A 347 7.90 18.37 12.12
CA ASP A 347 8.36 18.19 10.74
C ASP A 347 9.31 16.98 10.64
N ASP A 348 8.73 15.80 10.85
CA ASP A 348 9.47 14.53 10.71
C ASP A 348 9.76 14.20 9.24
N PHE A 349 8.90 14.66 8.33
CA PHE A 349 9.09 14.61 6.88
C PHE A 349 10.47 15.15 6.48
N SER A 350 10.77 16.40 6.85
CA SER A 350 12.08 17.01 6.57
C SER A 350 13.22 16.32 7.33
N ALA A 351 12.97 15.87 8.56
CA ALA A 351 13.97 15.17 9.38
C ALA A 351 14.40 13.83 8.76
N LEU A 352 13.48 13.14 8.07
CA LEU A 352 13.71 11.87 7.38
C LEU A 352 14.08 12.03 5.90
N GLY A 353 14.46 13.24 5.48
CA GLY A 353 15.05 13.50 4.15
C GLY A 353 14.08 14.00 3.09
N GLY A 354 12.82 14.25 3.45
CA GLY A 354 11.81 14.91 2.63
C GLY A 354 11.60 14.30 1.25
N LEU A 355 11.38 15.15 0.24
CA LEU A 355 11.16 14.69 -1.13
C LEU A 355 12.37 13.99 -1.73
N ALA A 356 13.60 14.30 -1.29
CA ALA A 356 14.77 13.63 -1.81
C ALA A 356 14.77 12.13 -1.45
N GLU A 357 14.43 11.78 -0.20
CA GLU A 357 14.32 10.40 0.24
C GLU A 357 13.11 9.69 -0.40
N MET A 358 11.95 10.34 -0.41
CA MET A 358 10.75 9.82 -1.09
C MET A 358 11.03 9.55 -2.59
N GLY A 359 11.76 10.46 -3.23
CA GLY A 359 12.21 10.31 -4.61
C GLY A 359 13.13 9.11 -4.81
N GLY A 360 13.93 8.75 -3.81
CA GLY A 360 14.73 7.53 -3.80
C GLY A 360 13.87 6.28 -3.96
N ALA A 361 12.82 6.13 -3.16
CA ALA A 361 11.90 4.99 -3.24
C ALA A 361 11.13 4.98 -4.58
N LEU A 362 10.57 6.12 -5.01
CA LEU A 362 9.89 6.26 -6.31
C LEU A 362 10.81 5.97 -7.51
N GLY A 363 12.11 6.21 -7.36
CA GLY A 363 13.13 5.93 -8.37
C GLY A 363 13.50 4.45 -8.44
N ARG A 364 13.53 3.74 -7.31
CA ARG A 364 13.77 2.29 -7.24
C ARG A 364 12.56 1.51 -7.77
N GLY A 365 11.36 2.00 -7.50
CA GLY A 365 10.09 1.44 -7.93
C GLY A 365 9.29 0.91 -6.75
N MET A 366 7.98 1.12 -6.79
CA MET A 366 7.07 0.77 -5.69
C MET A 366 5.85 -0.02 -6.20
N VAL A 367 5.27 -0.83 -5.34
CA VAL A 367 4.07 -1.64 -5.64
C VAL A 367 2.82 -0.80 -5.51
N LEU A 368 1.92 -0.87 -6.51
CA LEU A 368 0.63 -0.19 -6.47
C LEU A 368 -0.38 -0.99 -5.63
N VAL A 369 -0.95 -0.32 -4.65
CA VAL A 369 -1.91 -0.87 -3.68
C VAL A 369 -3.26 -0.18 -3.83
N PHE A 370 -4.33 -0.97 -3.81
CA PHE A 370 -5.72 -0.51 -3.74
C PHE A 370 -6.34 -1.02 -2.46
N SER A 371 -7.04 -0.17 -1.72
CA SER A 371 -7.78 -0.63 -0.55
C SER A 371 -9.08 0.15 -0.33
N ILE A 372 -9.98 -0.43 0.46
CA ILE A 372 -11.09 0.29 1.07
C ILE A 372 -11.18 -0.14 2.53
N TRP A 373 -11.22 0.82 3.43
CA TRP A 373 -11.17 0.55 4.87
C TRP A 373 -11.87 1.64 5.68
N ASP A 374 -12.16 1.33 6.94
CA ASP A 374 -12.56 2.30 7.97
C ASP A 374 -11.53 2.29 9.10
N ASP A 375 -11.35 3.44 9.73
CA ASP A 375 -10.42 3.57 10.85
C ASP A 375 -11.19 3.37 12.16
N SER A 376 -11.14 2.14 12.67
CA SER A 376 -11.78 1.79 13.95
C SER A 376 -11.22 2.55 15.16
N GLY A 377 -10.02 3.13 15.06
CA GLY A 377 -9.36 3.86 16.12
C GLY A 377 -9.77 5.32 16.17
N SER A 378 -9.56 6.06 15.08
CA SER A 378 -9.84 7.50 15.02
C SER A 378 -11.19 7.85 14.40
N GLY A 379 -11.84 6.93 13.68
CA GLY A 379 -13.05 7.24 12.91
C GLY A 379 -12.76 8.06 11.65
N MET A 380 -11.55 7.93 11.08
CA MET A 380 -11.05 8.62 9.89
C MET A 380 -10.93 10.15 10.04
N GLN A 381 -10.93 10.65 11.27
CA GLN A 381 -10.98 12.09 11.57
C GLN A 381 -9.75 12.87 11.09
N TRP A 382 -8.63 12.18 10.89
CA TRP A 382 -7.43 12.79 10.30
C TRP A 382 -7.61 13.17 8.82
N LEU A 383 -8.55 12.53 8.12
CA LEU A 383 -8.88 12.79 6.71
C LEU A 383 -10.07 13.75 6.55
N ASP A 384 -11.18 13.47 7.26
CA ASP A 384 -12.49 14.06 6.99
C ASP A 384 -13.23 14.65 8.22
N GLY A 385 -12.53 14.77 9.36
CA GLY A 385 -13.07 15.23 10.65
C GLY A 385 -13.15 16.74 10.87
#